data_AF-A0AAE3QE70-F1
#
_entry.id   AF-A0AAE3QE70-F1
#
_cell.length_a   1.000
_cell.length_b   1.000
_cell.length_c   1.000
_cell.angle_alpha   90.00
_cell.angle_beta   90.00
_cell.angle_gamma   90.00
#
_symmetry.space_group_name_H-M   'P 1'
#
loop_
_entity.id
_entity.type
_entity.pdbx_description
1 polymer ?
#
loop_
_entity_poly.entity_id
_entity_poly.type
_entity_poly.pdbx_seq_one_letter_code
_entity_poly.pdbx_strand_id
1 'polypeptide(L)'
;MSRDEVHGGFRLRNAKDLLRYGNFTVPLGDRLRLLGALDENGSMPIAECLNAFQETKPVAGLAAMILNRYLEVDLDDAPLGPETVVRRIAR
;
A
#
# COMPACT_ATOMS: atom_id res chain seq x y z
N MET A 1 -21.92 3.53 12.25
CA MET A 1 -20.63 3.59 12.94
C MET A 1 -20.63 4.76 13.90
N SER A 2 -20.28 4.56 15.16
CA SER A 2 -20.11 5.64 16.14
C SER A 2 -18.81 6.40 15.88
N ARG A 3 -18.69 7.61 16.43
CA ARG A 3 -17.44 8.39 16.34
C ARG A 3 -16.26 7.62 16.96
N ASP A 4 -16.50 6.89 18.04
CA ASP A 4 -15.48 6.10 18.73
C ASP A 4 -15.03 4.90 17.89
N GLU A 5 -15.94 4.24 17.16
CA GLU A 5 -15.58 3.16 16.22
C GLU A 5 -14.71 3.67 15.06
N VAL A 6 -14.94 4.91 14.61
CA VAL A 6 -14.17 5.52 13.51
C VAL A 6 -12.80 6.02 13.97
N HIS A 7 -12.69 6.54 15.19
CA HIS A 7 -11.50 7.20 15.69
C HIS A 7 -10.64 6.37 16.65
N GLY A 8 -11.18 5.26 17.19
CA GLY A 8 -10.52 4.43 18.20
C GLY A 8 -9.50 3.43 17.65
N GLY A 9 -9.55 3.13 16.34
CA GLY A 9 -8.65 2.18 15.67
C GLY A 9 -7.61 2.81 14.75
N PHE A 10 -6.78 2.00 14.11
CA PHE A 10 -5.72 2.46 13.21
C PHE A 10 -6.21 2.80 11.80
N ARG A 11 -7.37 2.27 11.38
CA ARG A 11 -7.88 2.40 10.01
C ARG A 11 -7.98 3.84 9.52
N LEU A 12 -8.58 4.74 10.30
CA LEU A 12 -8.71 6.14 9.90
C LEU A 12 -7.35 6.83 9.77
N ARG A 13 -6.41 6.55 10.68
CA ARG A 13 -5.06 7.11 10.64
C ARG A 13 -4.32 6.63 9.40
N ASN A 14 -4.29 5.32 9.17
CA ASN A 14 -3.64 4.71 8.01
C ASN A 14 -4.25 5.21 6.69
N ALA A 15 -5.58 5.30 6.62
CA ALA A 15 -6.27 5.86 5.44
C ALA A 15 -5.87 7.32 5.19
N LYS A 16 -5.78 8.16 6.24
CA LYS A 16 -5.33 9.55 6.11
C LYS A 16 -3.88 9.64 5.63
N ASP A 17 -3.00 8.77 6.11
CA ASP A 17 -1.60 8.75 5.68
C ASP A 17 -1.47 8.33 4.21
N LEU A 18 -2.23 7.33 3.76
CA LEU A 18 -2.29 6.93 2.35
C LEU A 18 -2.87 8.04 1.45
N LEU A 19 -3.98 8.67 1.87
CA LEU A 19 -4.67 9.70 1.08
C LEU A 19 -3.79 10.93 0.76
N ARG A 20 -2.72 11.18 1.51
CA ARG A 20 -1.71 12.21 1.18
C ARG A 20 -1.07 11.98 -0.20
N TYR A 21 -1.12 10.75 -0.70
CA TYR A 21 -0.53 10.34 -1.98
C TYR A 21 -1.58 10.13 -3.08
N GLY A 22 -2.85 10.52 -2.88
CA GLY A 22 -3.94 10.25 -3.83
C GLY A 22 -3.78 10.84 -5.23
N ASN A 23 -2.91 11.85 -5.39
CA ASN A 23 -2.63 12.49 -6.69
C ASN A 23 -1.39 11.91 -7.40
N PHE A 24 -0.74 10.89 -6.85
CA PHE A 24 0.41 10.26 -7.49
C PHE A 24 -0.04 9.25 -8.55
N THR A 25 0.59 9.32 -9.72
CA THR A 25 0.45 8.32 -10.78
C THR A 25 1.68 7.42 -10.78
N VAL A 26 1.46 6.11 -10.86
CA VAL A 26 2.55 5.12 -10.90
C VAL A 26 2.86 4.76 -12.35
N PRO A 27 4.09 4.96 -12.83
CA PRO A 27 4.52 4.53 -14.17
C PRO A 27 4.28 3.05 -14.38
N LEU A 28 4.03 2.68 -15.64
CA LEU A 28 3.77 1.28 -16.02
C LEU A 28 4.91 0.35 -15.57
N GLY A 29 6.17 0.80 -15.72
CA GLY A 29 7.36 0.02 -15.35
C GLY A 29 7.39 -0.34 -13.87
N ASP A 30 7.22 0.66 -12.98
CA ASP A 30 7.15 0.45 -11.53
C ASP A 30 6.01 -0.50 -11.15
N ARG A 31 4.83 -0.31 -11.75
CA ARG A 31 3.67 -1.17 -11.50
C ARG A 31 3.93 -2.63 -11.91
N LEU A 32 4.49 -2.86 -13.10
CA LEU A 32 4.78 -4.22 -13.58
C LEU A 32 5.83 -4.91 -12.71
N ARG A 33 6.89 -4.20 -12.29
CA ARG A 33 7.92 -4.74 -11.40
C ARG A 33 7.33 -5.21 -10.06
N LEU A 34 6.53 -4.37 -9.40
CA LEU A 34 5.97 -4.73 -8.10
C LEU A 34 4.95 -5.87 -8.20
N LEU A 35 4.06 -5.83 -9.21
CA LEU A 35 3.07 -6.89 -9.40
C LEU A 35 3.73 -8.23 -9.75
N GLY A 36 4.79 -8.23 -10.58
CA GLY A 36 5.55 -9.44 -10.88
C GLY A 36 6.25 -10.02 -9.65
N ALA A 37 6.89 -9.18 -8.84
CA ALA A 37 7.52 -9.62 -7.59
C ALA A 37 6.50 -10.22 -6.60
N LEU A 38 5.28 -9.65 -6.53
CA LEU A 38 4.20 -10.21 -5.71
C LEU A 38 3.62 -11.51 -6.28
N ASP A 39 3.56 -11.68 -7.60
CA ASP A 39 3.14 -12.96 -8.21
C ASP A 39 4.12 -14.09 -7.87
N GLU A 40 5.41 -13.78 -7.80
CA GLU A 40 6.48 -14.75 -7.47
C GLU A 40 6.50 -15.11 -5.97
N ASN A 41 6.30 -14.13 -5.08
CA ASN A 41 6.43 -14.32 -3.63
C ASN A 41 5.08 -14.50 -2.90
N GLY A 42 3.96 -14.23 -3.57
CA GLY A 42 2.60 -14.22 -3.02
C GLY A 42 2.29 -12.97 -2.18
N SER A 43 3.14 -12.66 -1.21
CA SER A 43 3.03 -11.47 -0.36
C SER A 43 4.39 -11.02 0.11
N MET A 44 4.58 -9.72 0.34
CA MET A 44 5.86 -9.17 0.79
C MET A 44 5.65 -8.04 1.81
N PRO A 45 6.59 -7.80 2.74
CA PRO A 45 6.58 -6.60 3.58
C PRO A 45 6.65 -5.31 2.75
N ILE A 46 6.14 -4.20 3.29
CA ILE A 46 6.29 -2.87 2.68
C ILE A 46 7.75 -2.59 2.34
N ALA A 47 8.68 -2.84 3.26
CA ALA A 47 10.10 -2.55 3.06
C ALA A 47 10.68 -3.21 1.80
N GLU A 48 10.27 -4.43 1.49
CA GLU A 48 10.70 -5.15 0.29
C GLU A 48 10.02 -4.60 -0.97
N CYS A 49 8.73 -4.27 -0.89
CA CYS A 49 7.98 -3.68 -2.00
C CYS A 49 8.57 -2.35 -2.46
N LEU A 50 9.13 -1.55 -1.54
CA LEU A 50 9.74 -0.26 -1.86
C LEU A 50 10.92 -0.39 -2.84
N ASN A 51 11.61 -1.52 -2.87
CA ASN A 51 12.75 -1.75 -3.77
C ASN A 51 12.34 -1.91 -5.24
N ALA A 52 11.07 -2.20 -5.53
CA ALA A 52 10.57 -2.38 -6.90
C ALA A 52 10.42 -1.05 -7.68
N PHE A 53 10.36 0.08 -6.97
CA PHE A 53 10.17 1.40 -7.56
C PHE A 53 11.50 2.01 -8.01
N GLN A 54 11.55 2.51 -9.24
CA GLN A 54 12.74 3.13 -9.85
C GLN A 54 12.46 4.56 -10.31
N GLU A 55 11.23 4.86 -10.72
CA GLU A 55 10.86 6.15 -11.31
C GLU A 55 10.10 7.03 -10.32
N THR A 56 9.25 6.42 -9.48
CA THR A 56 8.43 7.11 -8.49
C THR A 56 9.11 7.10 -7.12
N LYS A 57 8.84 8.12 -6.28
CA LYS A 57 9.15 8.04 -4.84
C LYS A 57 8.48 6.79 -4.26
N PRO A 58 9.23 5.81 -3.70
CA PRO A 58 8.70 4.48 -3.40
C PRO A 58 7.42 4.46 -2.55
N VAL A 59 7.39 5.23 -1.44
CA VAL A 59 6.22 5.30 -0.56
C VAL A 59 5.00 5.87 -1.27
N ALA A 60 5.19 6.88 -2.13
CA ALA A 60 4.10 7.49 -2.89
C ALA A 60 3.55 6.52 -3.94
N GLY A 61 4.43 5.78 -4.62
CA GLY A 61 4.04 4.75 -5.57
C GLY A 61 3.26 3.62 -4.92
N LEU A 62 3.75 3.09 -3.79
CA LEU A 62 3.07 2.04 -3.05
C LEU A 62 1.69 2.48 -2.55
N ALA A 63 1.60 3.68 -1.93
CA ALA A 63 0.34 4.22 -1.44
C ALA A 63 -0.67 4.44 -2.58
N ALA A 64 -0.23 4.96 -3.73
CA ALA A 64 -1.08 5.12 -4.90
C ALA A 64 -1.59 3.77 -5.43
N MET A 65 -0.77 2.72 -5.42
CA MET A 65 -1.21 1.38 -5.82
C MET A 65 -2.22 0.75 -4.85
N ILE A 66 -2.09 1.00 -3.54
CA ILE A 66 -3.09 0.60 -2.52
C ILE A 66 -4.41 1.35 -2.75
N LEU A 67 -4.36 2.68 -2.90
CA LEU A 67 -5.55 3.52 -3.15
C LEU A 67 -6.29 3.13 -4.43
N ASN A 68 -5.55 2.76 -5.48
CA ASN A 68 -6.10 2.32 -6.76
C ASN A 68 -6.42 0.81 -6.80
N ARG A 69 -6.42 0.13 -5.65
CA ARG A 69 -6.87 -1.27 -5.52
C ARG A 69 -6.07 -2.27 -6.36
N TYR A 70 -4.80 -1.99 -6.64
CA TYR A 70 -3.87 -3.01 -7.13
C TYR A 70 -3.36 -3.89 -5.99
N LEU A 71 -3.23 -3.29 -4.81
CA LEU A 71 -2.63 -3.89 -3.63
C LEU A 71 -3.59 -3.77 -2.43
N GLU A 72 -3.46 -4.70 -1.50
CA GLU A 72 -4.12 -4.66 -0.20
C GLU A 72 -3.11 -4.79 0.94
N VAL A 73 -3.46 -4.16 2.06
CA VAL A 73 -2.77 -4.19 3.34
C VAL A 73 -3.81 -4.22 4.46
N ASP A 74 -3.46 -4.72 5.63
CA ASP A 74 -4.29 -4.58 6.82
C ASP A 74 -4.20 -3.13 7.33
N LEU A 75 -5.36 -2.48 7.50
CA LEU A 75 -5.43 -1.10 7.98
C LEU A 75 -5.84 -1.02 9.46
N ASP A 76 -6.22 -2.13 10.08
CA ASP A 76 -6.87 -2.21 11.38
C ASP A 76 -5.96 -2.72 12.48
N ASP A 77 -5.01 -3.59 12.14
CA ASP A 77 -4.15 -4.26 13.11
C ASP A 77 -3.16 -3.30 13.79
N ALA A 78 -2.44 -2.50 13.00
CA ALA A 78 -1.40 -1.59 13.48
C ALA A 78 -1.23 -0.36 12.56
N PRO A 79 -0.51 0.68 13.00
CA PRO A 79 -0.01 1.70 12.07
C PRO A 79 0.79 1.05 10.94
N LEU A 80 0.65 1.55 9.70
CA LEU A 80 1.44 1.04 8.57
C LEU A 80 2.94 1.18 8.85
N GLY A 81 3.67 0.07 8.76
CA GLY A 81 5.09 -0.06 9.06
C GLY A 81 5.83 -0.87 7.99
N PRO A 82 7.17 -0.90 8.03
CA PRO A 82 7.99 -1.64 7.07
C PRO A 82 7.65 -3.14 7.01
N GLU A 83 7.20 -3.72 8.11
CA GLU A 83 6.77 -5.11 8.28
C GLU A 83 5.33 -5.38 7.81
N THR A 84 4.53 -4.35 7.53
CA THR A 84 3.14 -4.55 7.08
C THR A 84 3.14 -5.36 5.79
N VAL A 85 2.38 -6.45 5.78
CA VAL A 85 2.29 -7.36 4.64
C VAL A 85 1.43 -6.73 3.54
N VAL A 86 1.99 -6.68 2.34
CA VAL A 86 1.34 -6.26 1.10
C VAL A 86 1.00 -7.50 0.28
N ARG A 87 -0.23 -7.53 -0.24
CA ARG A 87 -0.67 -8.55 -1.21
C ARG A 87 -1.20 -7.89 -2.47
N ARG A 88 -1.11 -8.61 -3.57
CA ARG A 88 -1.80 -8.25 -4.81
C ARG A 88 -3.28 -8.59 -4.67
N ILE A 89 -4.16 -7.68 -5.07
CA ILE A 89 -5.59 -8.00 -5.22
C ILE A 89 -5.74 -8.85 -6.49
N ALA A 90 -6.08 -10.13 -6.30
CA ALA A 90 -6.44 -11.01 -7.42
C ALA A 90 -7.74 -10.50 -8.06
N ARG A 91 -7.78 -10.48 -9.40
CA ARG A 91 -9.01 -10.18 -10.14
C ARG A 91 -9.91 -11.40 -10.21
#